data_AF-A0A521HM95-F1
#
_entry.id   AF-A0A521HM95-F1
#
_cell.length_a   1.000
_cell.length_b   1.000
_cell.length_c   1.000
_cell.angle_alpha   90.00
_cell.angle_beta   90.00
_cell.angle_gamma   90.00
#
_symmetry.space_group_name_H-M   'P 1'
#
loop_
_entity.id
_entity.type
_entity.pdbx_description
1 polymer ?
#
loop_
_entity_poly.entity_id
_entity_poly.type
_entity_poly.pdbx_seq_one_letter_code
_entity_poly.pdbx_strand_id
1 'polypeptide(L)'
;MEAEEDVANTLVATDYKDPPTISEEPYYIVRRLTPTECARLQGFPDWWCDDLGTAKPSDEELYYWYKVFETWRLATAPDSKPKTSKQIKKWLANPYSDSAEYKMWGNGVALPCVVFVLSGIVYYSQFPTE
;
A
#
# COMPACT_ATOMS: atom_id res chain seq x y z
N MET A 1 3.49 -25.73 15.14
CA MET A 1 3.43 -24.37 15.70
C MET A 1 2.04 -24.25 16.26
N GLU A 2 1.89 -24.29 17.57
CA GLU A 2 0.59 -24.16 18.21
C GLU A 2 0.05 -22.76 17.91
N ALA A 3 -1.21 -22.67 17.50
CA ALA A 3 -1.88 -21.39 17.31
C ALA A 3 -2.25 -20.88 18.70
N GLU A 4 -1.62 -19.79 19.14
CA GLU A 4 -2.03 -19.10 20.37
C GLU A 4 -3.41 -18.46 20.16
N GLU A 5 -4.28 -18.63 21.14
CA GLU A 5 -5.62 -18.04 21.18
C GLU A 5 -5.50 -16.50 21.17
N ASP A 6 -6.29 -15.83 20.33
CA ASP A 6 -6.32 -14.36 20.15
C ASP A 6 -5.04 -13.66 19.60
N VAL A 7 -4.06 -14.40 19.07
CA VAL A 7 -2.88 -13.80 18.42
C VAL A 7 -2.91 -14.02 16.90
N ALA A 8 -3.08 -12.93 16.14
CA ALA A 8 -2.92 -12.97 14.69
C ALA A 8 -1.42 -13.06 14.34
N ASN A 9 -1.02 -14.12 13.64
CA ASN A 9 0.33 -14.24 13.07
C ASN A 9 0.61 -13.13 12.04
N THR A 10 1.88 -12.96 11.69
CA THR A 10 2.32 -12.00 10.66
C THR A 10 1.53 -12.18 9.37
N LEU A 11 0.76 -11.16 9.01
CA LEU A 11 -0.02 -11.13 7.77
C LEU A 11 0.93 -11.23 6.58
N VAL A 12 0.73 -12.23 5.74
CA VAL A 12 1.50 -12.41 4.50
C VAL A 12 0.62 -12.14 3.29
N ALA A 13 1.21 -11.59 2.23
CA ALA A 13 0.48 -11.21 1.01
C ALA A 13 -0.30 -12.38 0.36
N THR A 14 0.05 -13.62 0.68
CA THR A 14 -0.61 -14.84 0.21
C THR A 14 -1.90 -15.20 0.94
N ASP A 15 -2.18 -14.59 2.10
CA ASP A 15 -3.35 -14.90 2.92
C ASP A 15 -4.68 -14.59 2.20
N TYR A 16 -4.65 -13.87 1.07
CA TYR A 16 -5.76 -13.64 0.15
C TYR A 16 -6.47 -14.91 -0.36
N LYS A 17 -5.82 -16.09 -0.32
CA LYS A 17 -6.38 -17.33 -0.90
C LYS A 17 -7.11 -18.21 0.10
N ASP A 18 -6.51 -18.57 1.24
CA ASP A 18 -7.10 -19.52 2.19
C ASP A 18 -6.79 -19.11 3.65
N PRO A 19 -7.67 -18.36 4.31
CA PRO A 19 -7.48 -17.99 5.71
C PRO A 19 -7.81 -19.18 6.64
N PRO A 20 -7.02 -19.43 7.70
CA PRO A 20 -7.37 -20.41 8.71
C PRO A 20 -8.63 -19.97 9.47
N THR A 21 -9.64 -20.85 9.55
CA THR A 21 -10.93 -20.58 10.21
C THR A 21 -11.06 -21.38 11.51
N ILE A 22 -11.24 -20.69 12.63
CA ILE A 22 -11.60 -21.26 13.93
C ILE A 22 -12.81 -20.45 14.41
N SER A 23 -14.02 -21.01 14.43
CA SER A 23 -15.14 -20.39 15.18
C SER A 23 -16.23 -21.41 15.55
N GLU A 24 -16.47 -21.58 16.85
CA GLU A 24 -17.76 -22.01 17.43
C GLU A 24 -18.53 -20.78 17.96
N GLU A 25 -19.81 -20.94 18.30
CA GLU A 25 -20.80 -19.87 18.57
C GLU A 25 -20.34 -18.75 19.53
N PRO A 26 -20.74 -17.48 19.31
CA PRO A 26 -21.62 -16.99 18.24
C PRO A 26 -20.92 -16.97 16.89
N TYR A 27 -21.67 -17.21 15.80
CA TYR A 27 -21.16 -17.22 14.42
C TYR A 27 -20.49 -15.88 14.06
N TYR A 28 -19.20 -15.74 14.34
CA TYR A 28 -18.40 -14.64 13.82
C TYR A 28 -18.18 -14.90 12.32
N ILE A 29 -18.72 -14.02 11.47
CA ILE A 29 -18.40 -14.04 10.05
C ILE A 29 -16.94 -13.64 9.92
N VAL A 30 -16.07 -14.61 9.67
CA VAL A 30 -14.66 -14.35 9.36
C VAL A 30 -14.62 -13.57 8.04
N ARG A 31 -14.12 -12.33 8.12
CA ARG A 31 -13.86 -11.49 6.95
C ARG A 31 -12.41 -11.00 6.97
N ARG A 32 -11.92 -10.61 5.80
CA ARG A 32 -10.63 -9.93 5.69
C ARG A 32 -10.72 -8.55 6.35
N LEU A 33 -9.60 -8.11 6.90
CA LEU A 33 -9.39 -6.69 7.21
C LEU A 33 -9.49 -5.91 5.90
N THR A 34 -10.21 -4.79 5.94
CA THR A 34 -10.31 -3.83 4.85
C THR A 34 -9.00 -3.07 4.66
N PRO A 35 -8.76 -2.45 3.51
CA PRO A 35 -7.57 -1.61 3.31
C PRO A 35 -7.42 -0.51 4.36
N THR A 36 -8.52 0.13 4.78
CA THR A 36 -8.53 1.14 5.85
C THR A 36 -8.11 0.55 7.19
N GLU A 37 -8.59 -0.64 7.55
CA GLU A 37 -8.16 -1.33 8.77
C GLU A 37 -6.66 -1.67 8.72
N CYS A 38 -6.15 -2.13 7.56
CA CYS A 38 -4.71 -2.35 7.37
C CYS A 38 -3.89 -1.06 7.48
N ALA A 39 -4.37 0.06 6.94
CA ALA A 39 -3.73 1.37 7.05
C ALA A 39 -3.60 1.81 8.52
N ARG A 40 -4.69 1.67 9.29
CA ARG A 40 -4.71 1.97 10.73
C ARG A 40 -3.74 1.08 11.51
N LEU A 41 -3.66 -0.21 11.20
CA LEU A 41 -2.69 -1.12 11.83
C LEU A 41 -1.24 -0.69 11.56
N GLN A 42 -0.96 -0.15 10.37
CA GLN A 42 0.34 0.43 10.04
C GLN A 42 0.53 1.86 10.60
N GLY A 43 -0.47 2.40 11.32
CA GLY A 43 -0.43 3.72 11.97
C GLY A 43 -0.68 4.90 11.05
N PHE A 44 -1.20 4.69 9.83
CA PHE A 44 -1.57 5.76 8.91
C PHE A 44 -2.94 6.36 9.25
N PRO A 45 -3.15 7.67 9.01
CA PRO A 45 -4.47 8.27 9.13
C PRO A 45 -5.39 7.78 8.02
N ASP A 46 -6.71 7.76 8.28
CA ASP A 46 -7.71 7.26 7.33
C ASP A 46 -7.68 7.98 5.98
N TRP A 47 -7.37 9.28 5.99
CA TRP A 47 -7.33 10.14 4.80
C TRP A 47 -6.00 10.07 4.03
N TRP A 48 -5.05 9.23 4.45
CA TRP A 48 -3.71 9.17 3.84
C TRP A 48 -3.77 8.91 2.33
N CYS A 49 -4.70 8.05 1.95
CA CYS A 49 -4.96 7.69 0.57
C CYS A 49 -6.25 8.36 0.08
N ASP A 50 -6.58 9.58 0.47
CA ASP A 50 -7.73 10.31 -0.11
C ASP A 50 -7.27 11.20 -1.28
N ASP A 51 -8.21 11.51 -2.19
CA ASP A 51 -8.06 12.50 -3.27
C ASP A 51 -6.83 12.35 -4.21
N LEU A 52 -6.34 11.11 -4.43
CA LEU A 52 -5.22 10.85 -5.36
C LEU A 52 -5.60 10.97 -6.86
N GLY A 53 -6.90 11.10 -7.17
CA GLY A 53 -7.40 11.06 -8.54
C GLY A 53 -7.42 12.43 -9.24
N THR A 54 -6.98 12.47 -10.50
CA THR A 54 -7.13 13.62 -11.40
C THR A 54 -8.16 13.31 -12.49
N ALA A 55 -9.37 13.88 -12.38
CA ALA A 55 -10.47 13.62 -13.33
C ALA A 55 -10.18 14.10 -14.76
N LYS A 56 -9.44 15.21 -14.90
CA LYS A 56 -9.06 15.82 -16.19
C LYS A 56 -7.56 16.10 -16.22
N PRO A 57 -6.73 15.07 -16.38
CA PRO A 57 -5.29 15.25 -16.39
C PRO A 57 -4.86 16.03 -17.64
N SER A 58 -3.86 16.90 -17.48
CA SER A 58 -3.26 17.63 -18.59
C SER A 58 -2.40 16.70 -19.46
N ASP A 59 -2.04 17.13 -20.67
CA ASP A 59 -1.13 16.35 -21.53
C ASP A 59 0.26 16.20 -20.89
N GLU A 60 0.72 17.21 -20.14
CA GLU A 60 1.96 17.17 -19.37
C GLU A 60 1.92 16.10 -18.27
N GLU A 61 0.82 16.04 -17.51
CA GLU A 61 0.62 15.04 -16.46
C GLU A 61 0.51 13.63 -17.04
N LEU A 62 -0.19 13.47 -18.16
CA LEU A 62 -0.24 12.18 -18.89
C LEU A 62 1.14 11.74 -19.35
N TYR A 63 1.96 12.67 -19.87
CA TYR A 63 3.31 12.37 -20.31
C TYR A 63 4.22 11.99 -19.13
N TYR A 64 4.13 12.71 -18.01
CA TYR A 64 4.84 12.38 -16.78
C TYR A 64 4.53 10.94 -16.33
N TRP A 65 3.25 10.59 -16.19
CA TRP A 65 2.85 9.25 -15.75
C TRP A 65 3.19 8.17 -16.78
N TYR A 66 3.14 8.47 -18.07
CA TYR A 66 3.64 7.57 -19.11
C TYR A 66 5.11 7.22 -18.87
N LYS A 67 5.96 8.22 -18.59
CA LYS A 67 7.38 8.01 -18.28
C LYS A 67 7.57 7.17 -17.02
N VAL A 68 6.81 7.43 -15.97
CA VAL A 68 6.86 6.63 -14.72
C VAL A 68 6.53 5.17 -14.99
N PHE A 69 5.42 4.88 -15.69
CA PHE A 69 5.04 3.51 -16.02
C PHE A 69 6.02 2.83 -16.96
N GLU A 70 6.62 3.57 -17.89
CA GLU A 70 7.62 3.02 -18.81
C GLU A 70 8.91 2.64 -18.09
N THR A 71 9.40 3.49 -17.17
CA THR A 71 10.55 3.16 -16.31
C THR A 71 10.28 1.89 -15.50
N TRP A 72 9.11 1.79 -14.88
CA TRP A 72 8.73 0.59 -14.12
C TRP A 72 8.64 -0.65 -15.01
N ARG A 73 8.04 -0.53 -16.20
CA ARG A 73 7.91 -1.61 -17.17
C ARG A 73 9.27 -2.15 -17.59
N LEU A 74 10.22 -1.28 -17.93
CA LEU A 74 11.57 -1.66 -18.31
C LEU A 74 12.32 -2.36 -17.16
N ALA A 75 12.07 -1.97 -15.91
CA ALA A 75 12.70 -2.57 -14.73
C ALA A 75 12.11 -3.94 -14.34
N THR A 76 10.81 -4.18 -14.59
CA THR A 76 10.10 -5.35 -14.04
C THR A 76 9.57 -6.33 -15.08
N ALA A 77 9.22 -5.86 -16.27
CA ALA A 77 8.64 -6.67 -17.35
C ALA A 77 8.91 -6.02 -18.72
N PRO A 78 10.18 -5.98 -19.19
CA PRO A 78 10.59 -5.23 -20.38
C PRO A 78 9.97 -5.73 -21.69
N ASP A 79 9.44 -6.95 -21.73
CA ASP A 79 8.77 -7.52 -22.91
C ASP A 79 7.26 -7.20 -22.98
N SER A 80 6.69 -6.66 -21.89
CA SER A 80 5.27 -6.31 -21.85
C SER A 80 4.98 -5.03 -22.64
N LYS A 81 3.74 -4.85 -23.11
CA LYS A 81 3.38 -3.64 -23.88
C LYS A 81 3.30 -2.39 -22.97
N PRO A 82 3.76 -1.22 -23.46
CA PRO A 82 3.61 0.03 -22.72
C PRO A 82 2.13 0.39 -22.53
N LYS A 83 1.83 1.14 -21.46
CA LYS A 83 0.47 1.65 -21.22
C LYS A 83 0.12 2.72 -22.25
N THR A 84 -1.10 2.65 -22.76
CA THR A 84 -1.67 3.67 -23.66
C THR A 84 -2.14 4.89 -22.86
N SER A 85 -2.19 6.07 -23.50
CA SER A 85 -2.70 7.30 -22.88
C SER A 85 -4.12 7.15 -22.33
N LYS A 86 -4.97 6.34 -22.99
CA LYS A 86 -6.33 6.03 -22.51
C LYS A 86 -6.33 5.24 -21.20
N GLN A 87 -5.41 4.28 -21.05
CA GLN A 87 -5.25 3.51 -19.80
C GLN A 87 -4.75 4.39 -18.67
N ILE A 88 -3.77 5.27 -18.95
CA ILE A 88 -3.22 6.21 -17.97
C ILE A 88 -4.30 7.20 -17.53
N LYS A 89 -5.04 7.81 -18.48
CA LYS A 89 -6.14 8.72 -18.16
C LYS A 89 -7.23 8.06 -17.31
N LYS A 90 -7.58 6.81 -17.60
CA LYS A 90 -8.53 6.04 -16.79
C LYS A 90 -8.00 5.78 -15.38
N TRP A 91 -6.71 5.43 -15.26
CA TRP A 91 -6.07 5.20 -13.97
C TRP A 91 -5.98 6.50 -13.15
N LEU A 92 -5.61 7.62 -13.76
CA LEU A 92 -5.57 8.91 -13.06
C LEU A 92 -6.95 9.36 -12.58
N ALA A 93 -8.01 9.09 -13.33
CA ALA A 93 -9.35 9.45 -12.89
C ALA A 93 -9.80 8.71 -11.61
N ASN A 94 -9.30 7.50 -11.38
CA ASN A 94 -9.55 6.72 -10.17
C ASN A 94 -8.39 5.74 -9.93
N PRO A 95 -7.31 6.17 -9.25
CA PRO A 95 -6.11 5.35 -9.07
C PRO A 95 -6.31 4.24 -8.02
N TYR A 96 -7.46 4.21 -7.35
CA TYR A 96 -7.77 3.29 -6.28
C TYR A 96 -8.18 1.91 -6.77
N SER A 97 -7.69 0.90 -6.05
CA SER A 97 -8.26 -0.44 -6.04
C SER A 97 -7.83 -1.13 -4.75
N ASP A 98 -8.73 -1.92 -4.15
CA ASP A 98 -8.44 -2.68 -2.94
C ASP A 98 -7.13 -3.47 -3.06
N SER A 99 -6.91 -4.14 -4.20
CA SER A 99 -5.69 -4.90 -4.44
C SER A 99 -4.42 -4.05 -4.43
N ALA A 100 -4.49 -2.81 -4.93
CA ALA A 100 -3.35 -1.89 -4.90
C ALA A 100 -3.06 -1.42 -3.47
N GLU A 101 -4.09 -1.13 -2.68
CA GLU A 101 -3.92 -0.72 -1.28
C GLU A 101 -3.42 -1.86 -0.40
N TYR A 102 -3.97 -3.07 -0.52
CA TYR A 102 -3.41 -4.23 0.20
C TYR A 102 -1.94 -4.44 -0.13
N LYS A 103 -1.56 -4.29 -1.41
CA LYS A 103 -0.16 -4.39 -1.80
C LYS A 103 0.68 -3.25 -1.23
N MET A 104 0.15 -2.04 -1.18
CA MET A 104 0.81 -0.87 -0.58
C MET A 104 1.07 -1.11 0.91
N TRP A 105 0.03 -1.44 1.68
CA TRP A 105 0.13 -1.65 3.13
C TRP A 105 0.92 -2.89 3.52
N GLY A 106 0.85 -3.97 2.71
CA GLY A 106 1.58 -5.20 2.96
C GLY A 106 3.09 -5.12 2.65
N ASN A 107 3.52 -4.20 1.79
CA ASN A 107 4.95 -3.92 1.54
C ASN A 107 5.44 -2.64 2.25
N GLY A 108 4.53 -1.90 2.87
CA GLY A 108 4.81 -0.67 3.59
C GLY A 108 5.47 -0.93 4.94
N VAL A 109 5.94 0.16 5.54
CA VAL A 109 6.50 0.19 6.89
C VAL A 109 5.49 0.82 7.84
N ALA A 110 5.48 0.37 9.10
CA ALA A 110 4.66 0.98 10.13
C ALA A 110 5.11 2.44 10.37
N LEU A 111 4.21 3.40 10.15
CA LEU A 111 4.48 4.82 10.25
C LEU A 111 5.11 5.23 11.60
N PRO A 112 4.67 4.72 12.77
CA PRO A 112 5.28 5.07 14.05
C PRO A 112 6.76 4.68 14.14
N CYS A 113 7.15 3.54 13.56
CA CYS A 113 8.53 3.09 13.55
C CYS A 113 9.41 4.01 12.70
N VAL A 114 8.91 4.45 11.54
CA VAL A 114 9.62 5.40 10.67
C VAL A 114 9.79 6.73 11.37
N VAL A 115 8.71 7.26 11.97
CA VAL A 115 8.75 8.53 12.70
C VAL A 115 9.79 8.47 13.82
N PHE A 116 9.85 7.38 14.59
CA PHE A 116 10.83 7.20 15.64
C PHE A 116 12.27 7.26 15.12
N VAL A 117 12.59 6.46 14.09
CA VAL A 117 13.96 6.39 13.51
C VAL A 117 14.37 7.72 12.90
N LEU A 118 13.51 8.32 12.07
CA LEU A 118 13.83 9.59 11.41
C LEU A 118 13.96 10.74 12.41
N SER A 119 13.14 10.78 13.47
CA SER A 119 13.28 11.78 14.53
C SER A 119 14.64 11.67 15.22
N GLY A 120 15.13 10.46 15.46
CA GLY A 120 16.47 10.21 15.99
C GLY A 120 17.57 10.72 15.06
N ILE A 121 17.48 10.42 13.75
CA ILE A 121 18.45 10.91 12.76
C ILE A 121 18.47 12.43 12.73
N VAL A 122 17.30 13.07 12.66
CA VAL A 122 17.19 14.53 12.64
C VAL A 122 17.76 15.14 13.91
N TYR A 123 17.49 14.55 15.07
CA TYR A 123 18.04 14.99 16.35
C TYR A 123 19.58 15.00 16.32
N TYR A 124 20.20 13.89 15.88
CA TYR A 124 21.66 13.80 15.86
C TYR A 124 22.33 14.63 14.75
N SER A 125 21.64 14.85 13.62
CA SER A 125 22.17 15.68 12.53
C SER A 125 22.33 17.17 12.88
N GLN A 126 21.74 17.62 14.00
CA GLN A 126 21.84 19.00 14.47
C GLN A 126 23.17 19.28 15.21
N PHE A 127 23.90 18.24 15.63
CA PHE A 127 25.19 18.41 16.26
C PHE A 127 26.31 18.53 15.22
N PRO A 128 27.37 19.31 15.48
CA PRO A 128 28.52 19.36 14.60
C PRO A 128 29.15 17.97 14.47
N THR A 129 29.47 17.56 13.25
CA THR A 129 30.40 16.44 13.04
C THR A 129 31.80 16.91 13.45
N GLU A 130 32.39 16.25 14.44
CA GLU A 130 33.83 16.39 14.75
C GLU A 130 34.71 16.03 13.55
#